data_AF-A0A7X0GTQ2-F1
#
_entry.id   AF-A0A7X0GTQ2-F1
#
_cell.length_a   1.000
_cell.length_b   1.000
_cell.length_c   1.000
_cell.angle_alpha   90.00
_cell.angle_beta   90.00
_cell.angle_gamma   90.00
#
_symmetry.space_group_name_H-M   'P 1'
#
loop_
_entity.id
_entity.type
_entity.pdbx_description
1 polymer ?
#
loop_
_entity_poly.entity_id
_entity_poly.type
_entity_poly.pdbx_seq_one_letter_code
_entity_poly.pdbx_strand_id
1 'polypeptide(L)'
;MPAALDDIREAFGRWMGRCSADPDNIAILYFCGHGLQADGQILLADDINRFAESPFAQAFDFDRTRLALQQRGPRTQLFVIDACRVGGSGEDPPSVLALADRTVFGLNVRQNELTVRMPPYVEASGYPERVSHLTSALIKALDGQAAEIDDAGEWVVRMEGVSGAINTLLMRELGENGLHQGVETTLVGDAVLCRLHQPPPARLTVRCLPPDAAPRTKLTCIPHEPPDSPHIHGGQPVDARTAAAGSEPVRQWEMDLRAGVYTVRAACDDAAVSRSLPVWPPASRMSLRVVS
;
A
#
# COMPACT_ATOMS: atom_id res chain seq x y z
N MET A 1 0.39 19.75 10.96
CA MET A 1 0.97 21.10 11.08
C MET A 1 2.03 21.21 10.02
N PRO A 2 2.07 22.29 9.24
CA PRO A 2 3.14 22.47 8.28
C PRO A 2 4.45 22.78 9.03
N ALA A 3 5.60 22.40 8.46
CA ALA A 3 6.90 22.44 9.13
C ALA A 3 7.92 23.21 8.28
N ALA A 4 8.67 24.11 8.91
CA ALA A 4 9.79 24.82 8.27
C ALA A 4 10.98 23.88 8.04
N LEU A 5 11.85 24.18 7.08
CA LEU A 5 12.97 23.29 6.73
C LEU A 5 13.94 23.07 7.91
N ASP A 6 14.19 24.09 8.72
CA ASP A 6 15.08 23.96 9.89
C ASP A 6 14.50 23.02 10.95
N ASP A 7 13.18 23.06 11.19
CA ASP A 7 12.49 22.12 12.09
C ASP A 7 12.57 20.68 11.53
N ILE A 8 12.41 20.52 10.22
CA ILE A 8 12.56 19.23 9.53
C ILE A 8 13.98 18.68 9.73
N ARG A 9 15.02 19.51 9.55
CA ARG A 9 16.42 19.10 9.75
C ARG A 9 16.70 18.69 11.18
N GLU A 10 16.23 19.45 12.15
CA GLU A 10 16.42 19.14 13.57
C GLU A 10 15.70 17.83 13.94
N ALA A 11 14.45 17.66 13.50
CA ALA A 11 13.68 16.44 13.70
C ALA A 11 14.34 15.23 13.02
N PHE A 12 14.86 15.40 11.80
CA PHE A 12 15.60 14.39 11.07
C PHE A 12 16.86 13.95 11.82
N GLY A 13 17.64 14.89 12.38
CA GLY A 13 18.81 14.57 13.19
C GLY A 13 18.46 13.74 14.43
N ARG A 14 17.43 14.15 15.18
CA ARG A 14 16.93 13.38 16.34
C ARG A 14 16.41 11.99 15.94
N TRP A 15 15.69 11.90 14.83
CA TRP A 15 15.18 10.65 14.29
C TRP A 15 16.32 9.70 13.92
N MET A 16 17.33 10.19 13.19
CA MET A 16 18.50 9.41 12.80
C MET A 16 19.28 8.87 14.01
N GLY A 17 19.43 9.69 15.05
CA GLY A 17 20.05 9.26 16.30
C GLY A 17 19.32 8.07 16.95
N ARG A 18 17.98 8.10 16.98
CA ARG A 18 17.18 6.97 17.49
C ARG A 18 17.29 5.74 16.60
N CYS A 19 17.15 5.91 15.28
CA CYS A 19 17.24 4.81 14.34
C CYS A 19 18.60 4.11 14.39
N SER A 20 19.68 4.86 14.61
CA SER A 20 21.06 4.35 14.66
C SER A 20 21.45 3.73 16.00
N ALA A 21 20.57 3.77 17.01
CA ALA A 21 20.86 3.22 18.35
C ALA A 21 20.96 1.69 18.36
N ASP A 22 20.33 1.02 17.39
CA ASP A 22 20.36 -0.43 17.21
C ASP A 22 20.32 -0.74 15.69
N PRO A 23 21.24 -1.57 15.16
CA PRO A 23 21.25 -1.94 13.73
C PRO A 23 19.98 -2.69 13.27
N ASP A 24 19.25 -3.32 14.18
CA ASP A 24 18.04 -4.10 13.90
C ASP A 24 16.75 -3.28 14.00
N ASN A 25 16.86 -1.98 14.33
CA ASN A 25 15.74 -1.05 14.22
C ASN A 25 15.19 -1.01 12.79
N ILE A 26 13.92 -0.65 12.66
CA ILE A 26 13.31 -0.32 11.36
C ILE A 26 13.16 1.19 11.29
N ALA A 27 13.91 1.83 10.39
CA ALA A 27 13.76 3.26 10.14
C ALA A 27 12.57 3.48 9.20
N ILE A 28 11.58 4.25 9.65
CA ILE A 28 10.46 4.69 8.81
C ILE A 28 10.55 6.20 8.66
N LEU A 29 10.68 6.67 7.41
CA LEU A 29 10.55 8.08 7.03
C LEU A 29 9.29 8.21 6.19
N TYR A 30 8.29 8.89 6.75
CA TYR A 30 7.04 9.23 6.08
C TYR A 30 7.00 10.75 5.89
N PHE A 31 6.81 11.19 4.65
CA PHE A 31 6.60 12.59 4.30
C PHE A 31 5.25 12.75 3.62
N CYS A 32 4.45 13.70 4.08
CA CYS A 32 3.24 14.14 3.39
C CYS A 32 3.21 15.65 3.24
N GLY A 33 2.93 16.12 2.03
CA GLY A 33 2.96 17.54 1.72
C GLY A 33 3.16 17.82 0.24
N HIS A 34 3.65 19.02 -0.07
CA HIS A 34 3.94 19.39 -1.45
C HIS A 34 5.29 18.84 -1.89
N GLY A 35 5.34 18.48 -3.17
CA GLY A 35 6.53 18.02 -3.84
C GLY A 35 6.44 18.34 -5.32
N LEU A 36 7.59 18.28 -5.97
CA LEU A 36 7.70 18.44 -7.41
C LEU A 36 8.75 17.48 -7.97
N GLN A 37 8.65 17.22 -9.27
CA GLN A 37 9.64 16.46 -10.00
C GLN A 37 10.63 17.40 -10.70
N ALA A 38 11.91 17.07 -10.61
CA ALA A 38 13.01 17.63 -11.40
C ALA A 38 13.93 16.45 -11.80
N ASP A 39 15.26 16.56 -11.66
CA ASP A 39 16.16 15.39 -11.79
C ASP A 39 15.91 14.40 -10.65
N GLY A 40 15.66 14.92 -9.44
CA GLY A 40 15.20 14.18 -8.28
C GLY A 40 13.77 14.54 -7.86
N GLN A 41 13.26 13.84 -6.84
CA GLN A 41 12.06 14.27 -6.13
C GLN A 41 12.40 15.33 -5.07
N ILE A 42 11.84 16.53 -5.23
CA ILE A 42 12.06 17.66 -4.32
C ILE A 42 10.83 17.79 -3.41
N LEU A 43 11.07 17.87 -2.09
CA LEU A 43 10.04 17.98 -1.06
C LEU A 43 10.05 19.37 -0.43
N LEU A 44 8.87 19.97 -0.31
CA LEU A 44 8.72 21.38 0.03
C LEU A 44 8.36 21.53 1.51
N ALA A 45 9.12 22.37 2.23
CA ALA A 45 8.75 22.80 3.57
C ALA A 45 7.71 23.94 3.51
N ASP A 46 7.14 24.30 4.66
CA ASP A 46 6.14 25.36 4.77
C ASP A 46 6.69 26.75 4.40
N ASP A 47 7.96 26.99 4.73
CA ASP A 47 8.64 28.25 4.48
C ASP A 47 9.29 28.31 3.09
N ILE A 48 8.76 27.54 2.14
CA ILE A 48 9.10 27.70 0.72
C ILE A 48 8.86 29.14 0.27
N ASN A 49 9.68 29.62 -0.67
CA ASN A 49 9.64 30.99 -1.17
C ASN A 49 9.98 32.07 -0.11
N ARG A 50 10.56 31.69 1.03
CA ARG A 50 11.11 32.64 2.02
C ARG A 50 12.17 33.57 1.43
N PHE A 51 12.94 33.08 0.44
CA PHE A 51 13.96 33.85 -0.25
C PHE A 51 13.59 34.03 -1.73
N ALA A 52 13.24 35.25 -2.13
CA ALA A 52 12.74 35.54 -3.49
C ALA A 52 13.73 35.12 -4.59
N GLU A 53 15.04 35.34 -4.39
CA GLU A 53 16.09 34.96 -5.34
C GLU A 53 16.40 33.45 -5.36
N SER A 54 15.85 32.69 -4.40
CA SER A 54 16.10 31.26 -4.25
C SER A 54 14.88 30.58 -3.62
N PRO A 55 13.76 30.50 -4.34
CA PRO A 55 12.47 30.09 -3.78
C PRO A 55 12.50 28.66 -3.22
N PHE A 56 13.38 27.80 -3.75
CA PHE A 56 13.55 26.41 -3.33
C PHE A 56 14.62 26.21 -2.26
N ALA A 57 15.24 27.26 -1.73
CA ALA A 57 16.24 27.12 -0.66
C ALA A 57 15.69 26.50 0.63
N GLN A 58 14.35 26.52 0.81
CA GLN A 58 13.63 25.86 1.89
C GLN A 58 12.96 24.55 1.46
N ALA A 59 13.45 23.92 0.39
CA ALA A 59 13.10 22.56 -0.01
C ALA A 59 14.29 21.61 0.21
N PHE A 60 14.04 20.30 0.14
CA PHE A 60 15.11 19.32 0.19
C PHE A 60 14.95 18.22 -0.87
N ASP A 61 16.09 17.68 -1.30
CA ASP A 61 16.16 16.59 -2.26
C ASP A 61 15.97 15.25 -1.53
N PHE A 62 14.86 14.58 -1.81
CA PHE A 62 14.56 13.28 -1.22
C PHE A 62 15.48 12.17 -1.75
N ASP A 63 15.76 12.14 -3.05
CA ASP A 63 16.55 11.07 -3.66
C ASP A 63 18.00 11.10 -3.18
N ARG A 64 18.62 12.27 -3.11
CA ARG A 64 19.96 12.44 -2.51
C ARG A 64 19.93 12.09 -1.02
N THR A 65 18.89 12.49 -0.29
CA THR A 65 18.73 12.12 1.12
C THR A 65 18.65 10.60 1.30
N ARG A 66 17.78 9.93 0.54
CA ARG A 66 17.59 8.47 0.55
C ARG A 66 18.88 7.73 0.21
N LEU A 67 19.59 8.14 -0.83
CA LEU A 67 20.89 7.56 -1.19
C LEU A 67 21.92 7.74 -0.07
N ALA A 68 21.88 8.88 0.63
CA ALA A 68 22.74 9.16 1.76
C ALA A 68 22.40 8.36 3.01
N LEU A 69 21.17 7.85 3.12
CA LEU A 69 20.75 6.94 4.17
C LEU A 69 21.19 5.50 3.93
N GLN A 70 21.55 5.12 2.71
CA GLN A 70 22.10 3.77 2.46
C GLN A 70 23.42 3.50 3.20
N GLN A 71 24.17 4.55 3.55
CA GLN A 71 25.46 4.49 4.25
C GLN A 71 25.36 4.70 5.78
N ARG A 72 24.17 4.95 6.33
CA ARG A 72 23.98 5.23 7.76
C ARG A 72 22.64 4.71 8.29
N GLY A 73 22.44 4.77 9.61
CA GLY A 73 21.21 4.29 10.22
C GLY A 73 21.11 2.77 10.25
N PRO A 74 19.91 2.22 10.49
CA PRO A 74 19.72 0.78 10.62
C PRO A 74 19.71 0.09 9.26
N ARG A 75 19.81 -1.25 9.31
CA ARG A 75 19.86 -2.10 8.12
C ARG A 75 18.56 -2.13 7.33
N THR A 76 17.44 -1.84 7.97
CA THR A 76 16.09 -1.91 7.41
C THR A 76 15.48 -0.51 7.36
N GLN A 77 15.17 -0.04 6.15
CA GLN A 77 14.71 1.34 5.90
C GLN A 77 13.44 1.35 5.05
N LEU A 78 12.43 2.09 5.48
CA LEU A 78 11.14 2.27 4.80
C LEU A 78 10.93 3.76 4.54
N PHE A 79 10.78 4.13 3.28
CA PHE A 79 10.49 5.48 2.83
C PHE A 79 9.10 5.52 2.22
N VAL A 80 8.21 6.37 2.73
CA VAL A 80 6.89 6.60 2.12
C VAL A 80 6.70 8.07 1.87
N ILE A 81 6.60 8.43 0.58
CA ILE A 81 6.53 9.82 0.14
C ILE A 81 5.19 10.09 -0.51
N ASP A 82 4.32 10.70 0.26
CA ASP A 82 2.97 11.11 -0.09
C ASP A 82 2.94 12.59 -0.48
N ALA A 83 3.54 12.86 -1.64
CA ALA A 83 3.65 14.18 -2.21
C ALA A 83 3.49 14.11 -3.72
N CYS A 84 3.00 15.19 -4.31
CA CYS A 84 2.94 15.31 -5.76
C CYS A 84 4.34 15.19 -6.36
N ARG A 85 4.41 14.71 -7.59
CA ARG A 85 5.61 14.73 -8.43
C ARG A 85 5.31 15.43 -9.75
N VAL A 86 4.51 16.50 -9.68
CA VAL A 86 4.17 17.33 -10.82
C VAL A 86 5.22 18.43 -11.02
N GLY A 87 5.47 18.83 -12.26
CA GLY A 87 6.38 19.93 -12.58
C GLY A 87 7.69 19.51 -13.27
N GLY A 88 8.32 20.52 -13.88
CA GLY A 88 9.75 20.65 -14.25
C GLY A 88 10.43 19.54 -15.05
N SER A 89 10.44 19.63 -16.39
CA SER A 89 11.54 19.05 -17.18
C SER A 89 12.77 19.94 -17.04
N GLY A 90 13.61 19.70 -16.04
CA GLY A 90 14.81 20.51 -15.80
C GLY A 90 15.65 20.03 -14.63
N GLU A 91 16.87 20.53 -14.56
CA GLU A 91 17.83 20.21 -13.50
C GLU A 91 17.34 20.67 -12.13
N ASP A 92 17.77 19.97 -11.08
CA ASP A 92 17.48 20.37 -9.70
C ASP A 92 18.02 21.79 -9.42
N PRO A 93 17.24 22.69 -8.79
CA PRO A 93 17.73 24.02 -8.44
C PRO A 93 18.96 23.90 -7.52
N PRO A 94 20.07 24.63 -7.78
CA PRO A 94 21.31 24.50 -7.01
C PRO A 94 21.17 24.75 -5.50
N SER A 95 20.11 25.45 -5.09
CA SER A 95 19.80 25.78 -3.70
C SER A 95 19.14 24.62 -2.93
N VAL A 96 18.73 23.55 -3.60
CA VAL A 96 18.09 22.39 -2.97
C VAL A 96 19.17 21.42 -2.48
N LEU A 97 19.15 21.17 -1.18
CA LEU A 97 20.11 20.31 -0.50
C LEU A 97 19.42 19.05 0.03
N ALA A 98 20.18 17.97 0.20
CA ALA A 98 19.70 16.80 0.93
C ALA A 98 19.65 17.09 2.44
N LEU A 99 18.86 16.32 3.19
CA LEU A 99 18.92 16.34 4.66
C LEU A 99 20.17 15.61 5.19
N ALA A 100 20.88 14.89 4.32
CA ALA A 100 22.04 14.09 4.69
C ALA A 100 22.98 13.90 3.49
N ASP A 101 24.29 13.96 3.71
CA ASP A 101 25.30 13.84 2.65
C ASP A 101 25.98 12.47 2.60
N ARG A 102 26.17 11.93 1.40
CA ARG A 102 26.97 10.71 1.21
C ARG A 102 28.44 11.00 1.49
N THR A 103 29.09 10.02 2.12
CA THR A 103 30.55 10.00 2.18
C THR A 103 31.09 9.29 0.93
N VAL A 104 32.09 9.89 0.27
CA VAL A 104 32.64 9.41 -1.02
C VAL A 104 33.10 7.95 -0.93
N PHE A 105 33.68 7.56 0.20
CA PHE A 105 34.18 6.21 0.46
C PHE A 105 33.32 5.43 1.48
N GLY A 106 32.10 5.90 1.74
CA GLY A 106 31.18 5.23 2.65
C GLY A 106 30.66 3.93 2.06
N LEU A 107 30.78 2.85 2.83
CA LEU A 107 30.14 1.58 2.50
C LEU A 107 28.64 1.66 2.82
N ASN A 108 27.84 0.98 2.01
CA ASN A 108 26.42 0.83 2.29
C ASN A 108 26.23 -0.12 3.48
N VAL A 109 25.48 0.31 4.48
CA VAL A 109 25.10 -0.49 5.66
C VAL A 109 23.67 -1.02 5.54
N ARG A 110 22.84 -0.38 4.70
CA ARG A 110 21.47 -0.82 4.40
C ARG A 110 21.49 -2.20 3.74
N GLN A 111 20.68 -3.11 4.29
CA GLN A 111 20.40 -4.42 3.72
C GLN A 111 19.01 -4.49 3.10
N ASN A 112 18.02 -3.88 3.74
CA ASN A 112 16.63 -3.86 3.30
C ASN A 112 16.15 -2.42 3.08
N GLU A 113 15.55 -2.13 1.93
CA GLU A 113 14.90 -0.86 1.63
C GLU A 113 13.58 -1.10 0.93
N LEU A 114 12.53 -0.44 1.40
CA LEU A 114 11.32 -0.21 0.63
C LEU A 114 11.09 1.29 0.50
N THR A 115 11.04 1.79 -0.73
CA THR A 115 10.59 3.16 -1.02
C THR A 115 9.28 3.09 -1.78
N VAL A 116 8.24 3.73 -1.26
CA VAL A 116 6.92 3.87 -1.90
C VAL A 116 6.63 5.35 -2.10
N ARG A 117 6.31 5.74 -3.34
CA ARG A 117 5.99 7.14 -3.68
C ARG A 117 5.08 7.22 -4.90
N MET A 118 4.51 8.39 -5.16
CA MET A 118 3.80 8.61 -6.43
C MET A 118 4.77 8.44 -7.62
N PRO A 119 4.32 8.00 -8.80
CA PRO A 119 5.11 8.02 -10.01
C PRO A 119 5.47 9.44 -10.45
N PRO A 120 6.51 9.62 -11.29
CA PRO A 120 6.84 10.93 -11.86
C PRO A 120 5.64 11.51 -12.60
N TYR A 121 5.42 12.81 -12.47
CA TYR A 121 4.35 13.58 -13.11
C TYR A 121 2.93 13.24 -12.64
N VAL A 122 2.79 12.57 -11.49
CA VAL A 122 1.49 12.24 -10.89
C VAL A 122 1.23 13.07 -9.63
N GLU A 123 -0.01 13.49 -9.43
CA GLU A 123 -0.47 14.18 -8.23
C GLU A 123 -0.74 13.19 -7.10
N ALA A 124 -0.34 13.55 -5.87
CA ALA A 124 -0.86 12.92 -4.67
C ALA A 124 -2.23 13.52 -4.35
N SER A 125 -3.23 12.68 -4.08
CA SER A 125 -4.61 13.13 -3.88
C SER A 125 -5.29 12.42 -2.71
N GLY A 126 -6.36 13.04 -2.22
CA GLY A 126 -7.18 12.55 -1.13
C GLY A 126 -8.50 13.31 -1.06
N TYR A 127 -9.44 12.78 -0.27
CA TYR A 127 -10.67 13.50 0.02
C TYR A 127 -10.43 14.62 1.04
N PRO A 128 -11.15 15.75 0.94
CA PRO A 128 -11.13 16.77 1.99
C PRO A 128 -11.40 16.16 3.38
N GLU A 129 -10.66 16.63 4.38
CA GLU A 129 -10.78 16.19 5.79
C GLU A 129 -10.47 14.69 6.03
N ARG A 130 -9.85 14.00 5.06
CA ARG A 130 -9.36 12.63 5.21
C ARG A 130 -7.87 12.55 4.91
N VAL A 131 -7.25 11.46 5.33
CA VAL A 131 -5.90 11.11 4.86
C VAL A 131 -5.93 10.88 3.34
N SER A 132 -4.78 11.03 2.68
CA SER A 132 -4.64 10.77 1.25
C SER A 132 -4.97 9.31 0.91
N HIS A 133 -5.19 9.04 -0.38
CA HIS A 133 -5.39 7.67 -0.86
C HIS A 133 -4.17 6.78 -0.59
N LEU A 134 -2.95 7.31 -0.78
CA LEU A 134 -1.71 6.58 -0.49
C LEU A 134 -1.60 6.26 1.00
N THR A 135 -1.85 7.23 1.87
CA THR A 135 -1.75 7.04 3.32
C THR A 135 -2.84 6.08 3.83
N SER A 136 -4.07 6.19 3.33
CA SER A 136 -5.16 5.24 3.57
C SER A 136 -4.74 3.82 3.18
N ALA A 137 -4.16 3.64 2.00
CA ALA A 137 -3.70 2.34 1.51
C ALA A 137 -2.51 1.79 2.32
N LEU A 138 -1.55 2.63 2.71
CA LEU A 138 -0.42 2.25 3.55
C LEU A 138 -0.88 1.74 4.92
N ILE A 139 -1.77 2.48 5.59
CA ILE A 139 -2.30 2.09 6.90
C ILE A 139 -2.98 0.72 6.80
N LYS A 140 -3.86 0.55 5.80
CA LYS A 140 -4.53 -0.74 5.55
C LYS A 140 -3.53 -1.87 5.27
N ALA A 141 -2.48 -1.61 4.45
CA ALA A 141 -1.44 -2.58 4.16
C ALA A 141 -0.74 -3.06 5.45
N LEU A 142 -0.32 -2.13 6.30
CA LEU A 142 0.34 -2.43 7.58
C LEU A 142 -0.61 -3.04 8.63
N ASP A 143 -1.91 -2.72 8.56
CA ASP A 143 -2.97 -3.32 9.39
C ASP A 143 -3.40 -4.73 8.90
N GLY A 144 -2.58 -5.32 8.02
CA GLY A 144 -2.68 -6.71 7.62
C GLY A 144 -3.26 -6.95 6.23
N GLN A 145 -3.58 -5.90 5.46
CA GLN A 145 -3.90 -6.08 4.04
C GLN A 145 -2.68 -6.54 3.20
N ALA A 146 -1.47 -6.42 3.74
CA ALA A 146 -0.23 -6.94 3.16
C ALA A 146 0.29 -8.19 3.89
N ALA A 147 -0.50 -8.81 4.78
CA ALA A 147 0.02 -9.91 5.58
C ALA A 147 0.04 -11.25 4.83
N GLU A 148 1.03 -12.05 5.16
CA GLU A 148 1.17 -13.44 4.75
C GLU A 148 1.44 -14.31 5.98
N ILE A 149 1.43 -15.64 5.78
CA ILE A 149 1.88 -16.59 6.80
C ILE A 149 3.34 -16.92 6.51
N ASP A 150 4.20 -16.76 7.52
CA ASP A 150 5.62 -17.14 7.41
C ASP A 150 5.85 -18.64 7.64
N ASP A 151 7.12 -19.07 7.55
CA ASP A 151 7.50 -20.48 7.75
C ASP A 151 7.16 -21.03 9.14
N ALA A 152 6.97 -20.15 10.13
CA ALA A 152 6.58 -20.52 11.49
C ALA A 152 5.05 -20.60 11.66
N GLY A 153 4.28 -20.29 10.63
CA GLY A 153 2.82 -20.23 10.72
C GLY A 153 2.29 -18.92 11.30
N GLU A 154 3.14 -17.90 11.49
CA GLU A 154 2.75 -16.61 12.05
C GLU A 154 2.29 -15.65 10.95
N TRP A 155 1.29 -14.81 11.27
CA TRP A 155 0.89 -13.74 10.37
C TRP A 155 1.88 -12.59 10.45
N VAL A 156 2.50 -12.25 9.32
CA VAL A 156 3.51 -11.19 9.23
C VAL A 156 3.22 -10.25 8.09
N VAL A 157 3.56 -8.97 8.26
CA VAL A 157 3.62 -8.01 7.15
C VAL A 157 5.08 -7.80 6.79
N ARG A 158 5.44 -8.06 5.54
CA ARG A 158 6.79 -7.92 5.01
C ARG A 158 6.88 -6.78 4.01
N MET A 159 8.09 -6.24 3.80
CA MET A 159 8.32 -5.16 2.85
C MET A 159 7.81 -5.52 1.44
N GLU A 160 8.10 -6.73 0.98
CA GLU A 160 7.68 -7.19 -0.36
C GLU A 160 6.16 -7.09 -0.57
N GLY A 161 5.37 -7.48 0.43
CA GLY A 161 3.90 -7.48 0.37
C GLY A 161 3.26 -6.08 0.39
N VAL A 162 3.92 -5.08 0.99
CA VAL A 162 3.32 -3.75 1.21
C VAL A 162 2.98 -3.05 -0.11
N SER A 163 3.90 -3.02 -1.08
CA SER A 163 3.66 -2.33 -2.36
C SER A 163 2.52 -2.96 -3.16
N GLY A 164 2.48 -4.30 -3.23
CA GLY A 164 1.42 -5.04 -3.92
C GLY A 164 0.04 -4.80 -3.27
N ALA A 165 -0.01 -4.77 -1.94
CA ALA A 165 -1.23 -4.45 -1.21
C ALA A 165 -1.68 -3.00 -1.47
N ILE A 166 -0.77 -2.02 -1.40
CA ILE A 166 -1.08 -0.61 -1.68
C ILE A 166 -1.69 -0.45 -3.07
N ASN A 167 -1.05 -0.99 -4.11
CA ASN A 167 -1.56 -0.91 -5.48
C ASN A 167 -2.95 -1.56 -5.60
N THR A 168 -3.17 -2.71 -4.97
CA THR A 168 -4.48 -3.36 -4.97
C THR A 168 -5.56 -2.54 -4.28
N LEU A 169 -5.21 -1.88 -3.17
CA LEU A 169 -6.11 -1.02 -2.41
C LEU A 169 -6.45 0.27 -3.17
N LEU A 170 -5.45 0.90 -3.81
CA LEU A 170 -5.65 2.07 -4.66
C LEU A 170 -6.54 1.76 -5.86
N MET A 171 -6.28 0.66 -6.57
CA MET A 171 -7.13 0.19 -7.67
C MET A 171 -8.59 -0.01 -7.24
N ARG A 172 -8.83 -0.50 -6.02
CA ARG A 172 -10.18 -0.71 -5.48
C ARG A 172 -10.88 0.59 -5.11
N GLU A 173 -10.16 1.50 -4.46
CA GLU A 173 -10.71 2.76 -3.99
C GLU A 173 -11.02 3.72 -5.15
N LEU A 174 -10.16 3.74 -6.17
CA LEU A 174 -10.20 4.70 -7.27
C LEU A 174 -10.79 4.13 -8.57
N GLY A 175 -11.02 2.82 -8.65
CA GLY A 175 -11.54 2.16 -9.86
C GLY A 175 -10.57 2.28 -11.05
N GLU A 176 -11.11 2.58 -12.24
CA GLU A 176 -10.30 2.76 -13.46
C GLU A 176 -9.25 3.88 -13.31
N ASN A 177 -9.52 4.91 -12.49
CA ASN A 177 -8.54 5.96 -12.19
C ASN A 177 -7.37 5.43 -11.35
N GLY A 178 -7.56 4.36 -10.58
CA GLY A 178 -6.51 3.73 -9.78
C GLY A 178 -5.45 3.01 -10.61
N LEU A 179 -5.77 2.59 -11.85
CA LEU A 179 -4.79 2.02 -12.77
C LEU A 179 -3.73 3.04 -13.22
N HIS A 180 -4.11 4.32 -13.26
CA HIS A 180 -3.22 5.44 -13.61
C HIS A 180 -2.52 6.06 -12.39
N GLN A 181 -2.94 5.73 -11.17
CA GLN A 181 -2.45 6.29 -9.90
C GLN A 181 -1.78 5.25 -9.00
N GLY A 182 -1.25 4.16 -9.56
CA GLY A 182 -0.40 3.23 -8.82
C GLY A 182 0.84 3.91 -8.22
N VAL A 183 1.60 3.20 -7.39
CA VAL A 183 2.82 3.73 -6.78
C VAL A 183 4.08 3.29 -7.50
N GLU A 184 5.09 4.18 -7.54
CA GLU A 184 6.46 3.77 -7.83
C GLU A 184 7.06 3.12 -6.59
N THR A 185 7.76 2.00 -6.79
CA THR A 185 8.40 1.26 -5.71
C THR A 185 9.86 0.95 -6.01
N THR A 186 10.74 1.20 -5.04
CA THR A 186 12.09 0.61 -4.99
C THR A 186 12.12 -0.40 -3.86
N LEU A 187 12.47 -1.64 -4.15
CA LEU A 187 12.63 -2.70 -3.16
C LEU A 187 14.02 -3.31 -3.27
N VAL A 188 14.72 -3.44 -2.15
CA VAL A 188 15.99 -4.15 -2.02
C VAL A 188 15.93 -4.97 -0.75
N GLY A 189 16.24 -6.25 -0.83
CA GLY A 189 16.08 -7.15 0.31
C GLY A 189 14.62 -7.28 0.74
N ASP A 190 14.40 -7.87 1.91
CA ASP A 190 13.09 -8.00 2.51
C ASP A 190 13.22 -8.17 4.03
N ALA A 191 12.22 -7.69 4.76
CA ALA A 191 12.18 -7.78 6.21
C ALA A 191 10.73 -7.80 6.71
N VAL A 192 10.52 -8.49 7.84
CA VAL A 192 9.27 -8.43 8.60
C VAL A 192 9.16 -7.05 9.24
N LEU A 193 8.12 -6.30 8.90
CA LEU A 193 7.80 -4.99 9.45
C LEU A 193 7.01 -5.11 10.75
N CYS A 194 6.03 -6.02 10.79
CA CYS A 194 5.26 -6.31 11.99
C CYS A 194 4.70 -7.74 11.96
N ARG A 195 4.38 -8.25 13.15
CA ARG A 195 3.69 -9.53 13.36
C ARG A 195 2.26 -9.25 13.84
N LEU A 196 1.31 -10.03 13.34
CA LEU A 196 -0.10 -9.95 13.69
C LEU A 196 -0.48 -11.13 14.56
N HIS A 197 -1.22 -10.86 15.63
CA HIS A 197 -1.62 -11.87 16.61
C HIS A 197 -2.85 -12.69 16.16
N GLN A 198 -3.50 -12.29 15.08
CA GLN A 198 -4.72 -12.92 14.57
C GLN A 198 -4.77 -12.79 13.04
N PRO A 199 -5.53 -13.66 12.34
CA PRO A 199 -5.72 -13.52 10.91
C PRO A 199 -6.28 -12.13 10.55
N PRO A 200 -5.68 -11.44 9.57
CA PRO A 200 -6.14 -10.12 9.16
C PRO A 200 -7.49 -10.19 8.44
N PRO A 201 -8.22 -9.07 8.32
CA PRO A 201 -9.38 -9.01 7.44
C PRO A 201 -8.97 -9.18 5.97
N ALA A 202 -9.82 -9.80 5.15
CA ALA A 202 -9.60 -10.03 3.74
C ALA A 202 -10.93 -9.99 2.97
N ARG A 203 -10.90 -9.49 1.74
CA ARG A 203 -12.09 -9.40 0.87
C ARG A 203 -12.16 -10.63 -0.03
N LEU A 204 -13.25 -11.38 0.02
CA LEU A 204 -13.56 -12.44 -0.95
C LEU A 204 -14.58 -11.95 -1.98
N THR A 205 -14.26 -12.11 -3.27
CA THR A 205 -15.21 -11.92 -4.37
C THR A 205 -15.51 -13.26 -5.03
N VAL A 206 -16.79 -13.62 -5.11
CA VAL A 206 -17.26 -14.87 -5.73
C VAL A 206 -18.12 -14.54 -6.94
N ARG A 207 -17.65 -14.87 -8.14
CA ARG A 207 -18.41 -14.71 -9.39
C ARG A 207 -19.34 -15.90 -9.60
N CYS A 208 -20.61 -15.62 -9.92
CA CYS A 208 -21.58 -16.63 -10.31
C CYS A 208 -21.48 -16.92 -11.81
N LEU A 209 -21.47 -18.20 -12.20
CA LEU A 209 -21.54 -18.65 -13.58
C LEU A 209 -22.62 -19.73 -13.71
N PRO A 210 -23.67 -19.57 -14.54
CA PRO A 210 -23.96 -18.36 -15.31
C PRO A 210 -24.48 -17.21 -14.41
N PRO A 211 -24.40 -15.94 -14.87
CA PRO A 211 -24.74 -14.77 -14.05
C PRO A 211 -26.22 -14.69 -13.64
N ASP A 212 -27.12 -15.19 -14.48
CA ASP A 212 -28.56 -15.23 -14.28
C ASP A 212 -29.01 -16.19 -13.17
N ALA A 213 -28.16 -17.16 -12.80
CA ALA A 213 -28.39 -18.00 -11.63
C ALA A 213 -28.18 -17.26 -10.29
N ALA A 214 -27.45 -16.13 -10.29
CA ALA A 214 -27.05 -15.45 -9.06
C ALA A 214 -28.21 -15.02 -8.15
N PRO A 215 -29.32 -14.41 -8.65
CA PRO A 215 -30.44 -13.99 -7.80
C PRO A 215 -31.15 -15.14 -7.08
N ARG A 216 -31.03 -16.36 -7.59
CA ARG A 216 -31.61 -17.59 -7.00
C ARG A 216 -30.59 -18.40 -6.21
N THR A 217 -29.33 -17.97 -6.21
CA THR A 217 -28.23 -18.67 -5.54
C THR A 217 -27.98 -18.08 -4.15
N LYS A 218 -27.97 -18.94 -3.13
CA LYS A 218 -27.52 -18.60 -1.78
C LYS A 218 -26.05 -18.96 -1.60
N LEU A 219 -25.22 -17.96 -1.33
CA LEU A 219 -23.81 -18.16 -1.03
C LEU A 219 -23.58 -18.24 0.49
N THR A 220 -22.84 -19.26 0.93
CA THR A 220 -22.42 -19.44 2.32
C THR A 220 -20.93 -19.79 2.37
N CYS A 221 -20.18 -19.11 3.23
CA CYS A 221 -18.78 -19.42 3.53
C CYS A 221 -18.69 -20.10 4.90
N ILE A 222 -18.02 -21.25 4.94
CA ILE A 222 -17.83 -22.05 6.15
C ILE A 222 -16.33 -22.05 6.48
N PRO A 223 -15.89 -21.37 7.54
CA PRO A 223 -14.49 -21.39 7.96
C PRO A 223 -14.06 -22.80 8.37
N HIS A 224 -12.83 -23.19 8.03
CA HIS A 224 -12.23 -24.44 8.50
C HIS A 224 -11.75 -24.31 9.94
N GLU A 225 -11.30 -23.12 10.33
CA GLU A 225 -10.77 -22.84 11.66
C GLU A 225 -11.31 -21.52 12.25
N PRO A 226 -11.71 -21.54 13.54
CA PRO A 226 -12.04 -22.75 14.30
C PRO A 226 -13.29 -23.43 13.70
N PRO A 227 -13.39 -24.77 13.74
CA PRO A 227 -14.44 -25.54 13.05
C PRO A 227 -15.87 -25.21 13.52
N ASP A 228 -16.01 -24.69 14.75
CA ASP A 228 -17.30 -24.28 15.33
C ASP A 228 -17.70 -22.84 14.98
N SER A 229 -16.94 -22.16 14.13
CA SER A 229 -17.26 -20.79 13.73
C SER A 229 -18.57 -20.73 12.95
N PRO A 230 -19.38 -19.67 13.15
CA PRO A 230 -20.65 -19.52 12.47
C PRO A 230 -20.45 -19.42 10.95
N HIS A 231 -21.38 -20.02 10.22
CA HIS A 231 -21.45 -19.87 8.78
C HIS A 231 -21.71 -18.42 8.40
N ILE A 232 -21.02 -17.93 7.38
CA ILE A 232 -21.10 -16.54 6.93
C ILE A 232 -21.91 -16.51 5.64
N HIS A 233 -23.05 -15.81 5.65
CA HIS A 233 -23.91 -15.68 4.48
C HIS A 233 -23.46 -14.52 3.59
N GLY A 234 -23.34 -14.77 2.28
CA GLY A 234 -22.80 -13.79 1.31
C GLY A 234 -23.72 -12.64 0.93
N GLY A 235 -24.92 -12.55 1.52
CA GLY A 235 -25.91 -11.54 1.17
C GLY A 235 -26.43 -11.70 -0.26
N GLN A 236 -26.84 -10.58 -0.87
CA GLN A 236 -27.33 -10.53 -2.25
C GLN A 236 -26.17 -10.28 -3.23
N PRO A 237 -26.19 -10.92 -4.42
CA PRO A 237 -25.19 -10.65 -5.43
C PRO A 237 -25.36 -9.24 -6.01
N VAL A 238 -24.24 -8.56 -6.20
CA VAL A 238 -24.17 -7.25 -6.85
C VAL A 238 -23.76 -7.41 -8.32
N ASP A 239 -24.14 -6.44 -9.14
CA ASP A 239 -23.58 -6.30 -10.48
C ASP A 239 -22.14 -5.81 -10.36
N ALA A 240 -21.19 -6.60 -10.89
CA ALA A 240 -19.78 -6.23 -10.86
C ALA A 240 -19.57 -5.01 -11.75
N ARG A 241 -18.82 -4.03 -11.24
CA ARG A 241 -18.41 -2.86 -12.00
C ARG A 241 -17.17 -3.19 -12.84
N THR A 242 -17.34 -3.70 -14.07
CA THR A 242 -16.36 -3.67 -15.18
C THR A 242 -16.99 -4.29 -16.43
N ALA A 243 -16.68 -3.96 -17.69
CA ALA A 243 -15.86 -2.95 -18.38
C ALA A 243 -16.35 -2.96 -19.85
N ALA A 244 -16.31 -1.82 -20.54
CA ALA A 244 -16.71 -1.63 -21.96
C ALA A 244 -18.17 -1.99 -22.33
N ALA A 245 -18.77 -1.16 -23.20
CA ALA A 245 -20.09 -1.43 -23.76
C ALA A 245 -20.05 -2.77 -24.55
N GLY A 246 -20.85 -3.75 -24.13
CA GLY A 246 -20.98 -5.06 -24.79
C GLY A 246 -20.49 -6.28 -24.01
N SER A 247 -19.91 -6.12 -22.82
CA SER A 247 -19.53 -7.26 -21.97
C SER A 247 -20.75 -7.98 -21.35
N GLU A 248 -20.65 -9.30 -21.18
CA GLU A 248 -21.67 -10.08 -20.47
C GLU A 248 -21.85 -9.59 -19.02
N PRO A 249 -23.09 -9.54 -18.50
CA PRO A 249 -23.35 -9.12 -17.14
C PRO A 249 -22.61 -10.04 -16.16
N VAL A 250 -21.84 -9.46 -15.24
CA VAL A 250 -21.14 -10.23 -14.20
C VAL A 250 -21.87 -10.00 -12.87
N ARG A 251 -22.42 -11.07 -12.30
CA ARG A 251 -23.00 -11.07 -10.95
C ARG A 251 -22.01 -11.68 -9.97
N GLN A 252 -21.77 -11.01 -8.85
CA GLN A 252 -20.82 -11.47 -7.85
C GLN A 252 -21.28 -11.18 -6.42
N TRP A 253 -20.82 -11.98 -5.48
CA TRP A 253 -20.88 -11.66 -4.05
C TRP A 253 -19.55 -11.05 -3.62
N GLU A 254 -19.63 -10.10 -2.69
CA GLU A 254 -18.48 -9.48 -2.06
C GLU A 254 -18.62 -9.60 -0.55
N MET A 255 -17.63 -10.21 0.10
CA MET A 255 -17.67 -10.54 1.52
C MET A 255 -16.39 -10.09 2.20
N ASP A 256 -16.52 -9.47 3.37
CA ASP A 256 -15.40 -9.20 4.27
C ASP A 256 -15.28 -10.35 5.26
N LEU A 257 -14.17 -11.09 5.16
CA LEU A 257 -13.87 -12.28 5.95
C LEU A 257 -12.58 -12.05 6.74
N ARG A 258 -12.28 -12.93 7.69
CA ARG A 258 -10.91 -13.07 8.20
C ARG A 258 -10.13 -13.93 7.21
N ALA A 259 -8.83 -13.73 7.13
CA ALA A 259 -7.98 -14.57 6.31
C ALA A 259 -7.97 -16.01 6.87
N GLY A 260 -7.93 -17.00 5.99
CA GLY A 260 -8.02 -18.41 6.37
C GLY A 260 -8.64 -19.28 5.27
N VAL A 261 -8.83 -20.56 5.55
CA VAL A 261 -9.42 -21.50 4.59
C VAL A 261 -10.93 -21.61 4.82
N TYR A 262 -11.68 -21.49 3.73
CA TYR A 262 -13.14 -21.55 3.74
C TYR A 262 -13.65 -22.59 2.75
N THR A 263 -14.69 -23.33 3.12
CA THR A 263 -15.56 -24.00 2.16
C THR A 263 -16.61 -23.00 1.69
N VAL A 264 -16.52 -22.60 0.43
CA VAL A 264 -17.50 -21.71 -0.21
C VAL A 264 -18.56 -22.57 -0.88
N ARG A 265 -19.82 -22.46 -0.43
CA ARG A 265 -20.98 -23.21 -0.93
C ARG A 265 -21.96 -22.26 -1.61
N ALA A 266 -22.32 -22.57 -2.85
CA ALA A 266 -23.39 -21.93 -3.60
C ALA A 266 -24.52 -22.94 -3.81
N ALA A 267 -25.72 -22.61 -3.33
CA ALA A 267 -26.91 -23.43 -3.49
C ALA A 267 -27.96 -22.68 -4.32
N CYS A 268 -28.41 -23.26 -5.43
CA CYS A 268 -29.43 -22.70 -6.32
C CYS A 268 -30.46 -23.79 -6.61
N ASP A 269 -31.72 -23.49 -6.36
CA ASP A 269 -32.82 -24.46 -6.45
C ASP A 269 -32.47 -25.75 -5.67
N ASP A 270 -32.44 -26.91 -6.34
CA ASP A 270 -32.12 -28.22 -5.74
C ASP A 270 -30.63 -28.62 -5.88
N ALA A 271 -29.81 -27.77 -6.52
CA ALA A 271 -28.39 -28.03 -6.75
C ALA A 271 -27.51 -27.23 -5.78
N ALA A 272 -26.40 -27.84 -5.35
CA ALA A 272 -25.38 -27.14 -4.59
C ALA A 272 -23.98 -27.52 -5.07
N VAL A 273 -23.12 -26.51 -5.19
CA VAL A 273 -21.69 -26.66 -5.44
C VAL A 273 -20.91 -26.12 -4.26
N SER A 274 -19.85 -26.81 -3.85
CA SER A 274 -18.95 -26.36 -2.79
C SER A 274 -17.51 -26.53 -3.20
N ARG A 275 -16.67 -25.56 -2.83
CA ARG A 275 -15.22 -25.62 -3.07
C ARG A 275 -14.46 -24.99 -1.91
N SER A 276 -13.39 -25.63 -1.48
CA SER A 276 -12.44 -25.05 -0.54
C SER A 276 -11.56 -24.01 -1.22
N LEU A 277 -11.40 -22.86 -0.58
CA LEU A 277 -10.58 -21.76 -1.07
C LEU A 277 -9.87 -21.10 0.12
N PRO A 278 -8.55 -20.87 0.05
CA PRO A 278 -7.89 -19.99 0.99
C PRO A 278 -8.20 -18.52 0.64
N VAL A 279 -8.62 -17.76 1.64
CA VAL A 279 -8.91 -16.33 1.54
C VAL A 279 -7.74 -15.58 2.15
N TRP A 280 -7.01 -14.87 1.30
CA TRP A 280 -5.84 -14.07 1.67
C TRP A 280 -6.11 -12.57 1.48
N PRO A 281 -5.49 -11.71 2.32
CA PRO A 281 -5.49 -10.27 2.10
C PRO A 281 -4.65 -9.89 0.86
N PRO A 282 -4.90 -8.70 0.28
CA PRO A 282 -6.05 -7.84 0.53
C PRO A 282 -7.35 -8.43 -0.08
N ALA A 283 -7.20 -9.42 -0.96
CA ALA A 283 -8.20 -9.82 -1.92
C ALA A 283 -8.05 -11.28 -2.34
N SER A 284 -9.14 -12.03 -2.32
CA SER A 284 -9.24 -13.33 -2.99
C SER A 284 -10.43 -13.33 -3.94
N ARG A 285 -10.30 -14.04 -5.05
CA ARG A 285 -11.34 -14.14 -6.08
C ARG A 285 -11.54 -15.60 -6.46
N MET A 286 -12.79 -15.97 -6.70
CA MET A 286 -13.13 -17.27 -7.29
C MET A 286 -14.35 -17.16 -8.20
N SER A 287 -14.49 -18.14 -9.08
CA SER A 287 -15.71 -18.34 -9.88
C SER A 287 -16.34 -19.67 -9.51
N LEU A 288 -17.65 -19.68 -9.30
CA LEU A 288 -18.43 -20.90 -9.09
C LEU A 288 -19.38 -21.11 -10.25
N ARG A 289 -19.30 -22.30 -10.87
CA ARG A 289 -20.29 -22.76 -11.84
C ARG A 289 -21.44 -23.41 -11.10
N VAL A 290 -22.61 -22.80 -11.16
CA VAL A 290 -23.85 -23.30 -10.57
C VAL A 290 -24.66 -23.91 -11.71
N VAL A 291 -25.00 -25.19 -11.57
CA VAL A 291 -25.86 -25.87 -12.52
C VAL A 291 -27.28 -25.71 -12.01
N SER A 292 -28.13 -25.02 -12.76
CA SER A 292 -29.58 -24.96 -12.55
C SER A 292 -30.28 -25.97 -13.42
#